data_AF-A0A6V7XZM6-F1
#
_entry.id   AF-A0A6V7XZM6-F1
#
_cell.length_a   1.000
_cell.length_b   1.000
_cell.length_c   1.000
_cell.angle_alpha   90.00
_cell.angle_beta   90.00
_cell.angle_gamma   90.00
#
_symmetry.space_group_name_H-M   'P 1'
#
loop_
_entity.id
_entity.type
_entity.pdbx_description
1 polymer ?
#
loop_
_entity_poly.entity_id
_entity_poly.type
_entity_poly.pdbx_seq_one_letter_code
_entity_poly.pdbx_strand_id
1 'polypeptide(L)'
;MLTGMFNTNECPYECEYSTDKNKYLNASAIVYYIRSEHRDLPKIRLPNQLYVFCLDEPPHYTFEFFKDVSRDFFNISMTYRLDSDIYYPYDTFVPCNGECQLDEYWTEKEVMENVIRKTGLAMQVNSDCDTPSKRETLVQELRKLIKIDLYGKCVRGANCDFEYCYNRELENHMFYLAFENAVCKGYVTEKFWNLKHLIVPVVLTRRVFDKWKVPDSAYIAVDDFKNITELADYLLYLQRNRTEYLKYEKLTKLILSSAMFRAYTKFSM
;
A
#
# COMPACT_ATOMS: atom_id res chain seq x y z
N MET A 1 25.34 -4.04 -3.29
CA MET A 1 24.79 -5.28 -3.87
C MET A 1 23.77 -5.81 -2.91
N LEU A 2 22.49 -5.79 -3.27
CA LEU A 2 21.44 -6.50 -2.54
C LEU A 2 20.62 -7.24 -3.60
N THR A 3 20.60 -8.56 -3.47
CA THR A 3 19.92 -9.53 -4.33
C THR A 3 18.48 -9.67 -3.85
N GLY A 4 17.53 -9.10 -4.58
CA GLY A 4 16.13 -9.49 -4.52
C GLY A 4 15.89 -10.57 -5.59
N MET A 5 15.28 -11.68 -5.20
CA MET A 5 15.07 -12.86 -6.06
C MET A 5 13.88 -12.66 -7.01
N PHE A 6 14.09 -11.94 -8.11
CA PHE A 6 13.63 -12.47 -9.39
C PHE A 6 14.80 -13.24 -10.00
N ASN A 7 14.54 -14.38 -10.63
CA ASN A 7 15.56 -15.10 -11.38
C ASN A 7 15.97 -14.24 -12.60
N THR A 8 16.86 -13.27 -12.40
CA THR A 8 17.39 -12.40 -13.46
C THR A 8 18.17 -13.21 -14.51
N ASN A 9 18.46 -14.48 -14.23
CA ASN A 9 19.10 -15.40 -15.16
C ASN A 9 18.23 -15.73 -16.40
N GLU A 10 16.94 -15.39 -16.39
CA GLU A 10 16.04 -15.52 -17.55
C GLU A 10 15.79 -14.21 -18.31
N CYS A 11 16.30 -13.08 -17.81
CA CYS A 11 16.22 -11.80 -18.51
C CYS A 11 17.42 -11.68 -19.46
N PRO A 12 17.24 -11.65 -20.79
CA PRO A 12 18.35 -11.56 -21.74
C PRO A 12 19.05 -10.18 -21.74
N TYR A 13 18.60 -9.26 -20.90
CA TYR A 13 19.10 -7.90 -20.81
C TYR A 13 19.74 -7.65 -19.43
N GLU A 14 20.97 -7.12 -19.43
CA GLU A 14 21.60 -6.56 -18.23
C GLU A 14 21.18 -5.08 -18.11
N CYS A 15 20.52 -4.74 -16.99
CA CYS A 15 20.08 -3.38 -16.71
C CYS A 15 21.00 -2.72 -15.67
N GLU A 16 21.54 -1.54 -15.99
CA GLU A 16 22.22 -0.68 -15.03
C GLU A 16 21.27 0.43 -14.55
N TYR A 17 21.08 0.54 -13.24
CA TYR A 17 20.29 1.60 -12.62
C TYR A 17 21.23 2.62 -11.95
N SER A 18 21.00 3.91 -12.19
CA SER A 18 21.81 4.97 -11.59
C SER A 18 20.99 6.24 -11.36
N THR A 19 21.29 6.95 -10.29
CA THR A 19 20.78 8.30 -10.00
C THR A 19 21.78 9.40 -10.43
N ASP A 20 22.91 9.01 -11.01
CA ASP A 20 23.94 9.94 -11.50
C ASP A 20 23.46 10.69 -12.75
N LYS A 21 23.17 11.98 -12.59
CA LYS A 21 22.71 12.86 -13.67
C LYS A 21 23.73 12.97 -14.81
N ASN A 22 25.02 12.68 -14.60
CA ASN A 22 26.02 12.70 -15.67
C ASN A 22 25.80 11.58 -16.70
N LYS A 23 25.08 10.51 -16.33
CA LYS A 23 24.71 9.43 -17.26
C LYS A 23 23.49 9.74 -18.09
N TYR A 24 22.85 10.91 -17.88
CA TYR A 24 21.61 11.30 -18.54
C TYR A 24 21.66 11.13 -20.06
N LEU A 25 22.71 11.59 -20.75
CA LEU A 25 22.78 11.52 -22.22
C LEU A 25 22.90 10.10 -22.78
N ASN A 26 23.39 9.15 -21.97
CA ASN A 26 23.65 7.77 -22.37
C ASN A 26 22.57 6.79 -21.87
N ALA A 27 21.61 7.27 -21.09
CA ALA A 27 20.55 6.43 -20.55
C ALA A 27 19.53 6.06 -21.64
N SER A 28 19.12 4.78 -21.69
CA SER A 28 18.04 4.31 -22.57
C SER A 28 16.66 4.76 -22.10
N ALA A 29 16.49 4.92 -20.78
CA ALA A 29 15.26 5.38 -20.16
C ALA A 29 15.56 6.28 -18.96
N ILE A 30 14.73 7.30 -18.75
CA ILE A 30 14.81 8.23 -17.64
C ILE A 30 13.48 8.18 -16.89
N VAL A 31 13.54 7.86 -15.60
CA VAL A 31 12.38 7.75 -14.72
C VAL A 31 12.19 9.05 -13.97
N TYR A 32 11.08 9.75 -14.24
CA TYR A 32 10.70 10.97 -13.53
C TYR A 32 9.67 10.64 -12.48
N TYR A 33 10.07 10.70 -11.21
CA TYR A 33 9.12 10.62 -10.11
C TYR A 33 8.35 11.94 -10.01
N ILE A 34 7.05 11.88 -10.25
CA ILE A 34 6.19 13.07 -10.46
C ILE A 34 5.85 13.77 -9.13
N ARG A 35 6.48 13.36 -8.04
CA ARG A 35 6.42 14.02 -6.74
C ARG A 35 7.73 14.67 -6.27
N SER A 36 8.84 14.48 -7.01
CA SER A 36 10.11 15.18 -6.75
C SER A 36 10.18 16.53 -7.47
N GLU A 37 11.19 17.36 -7.25
CA GLU A 37 11.30 18.65 -7.95
C GLU A 37 11.30 18.49 -9.49
N HIS A 38 10.35 19.17 -10.17
CA HIS A 38 10.13 19.06 -11.62
C HIS A 38 10.89 20.08 -12.46
N ARG A 39 11.73 20.90 -11.83
CA ARG A 39 12.47 21.99 -12.50
C ARG A 39 13.50 21.46 -13.51
N ASP A 40 13.80 20.16 -13.46
CA ASP A 40 14.80 19.50 -14.30
C ASP A 40 14.24 18.81 -15.55
N LEU A 41 12.95 18.98 -15.87
CA LEU A 41 12.40 18.44 -17.13
C LEU A 41 12.96 19.23 -18.32
N PRO A 42 13.58 18.56 -19.32
CA PRO A 42 14.03 19.24 -20.52
C PRO A 42 12.81 19.74 -21.31
N LYS A 43 12.93 20.87 -22.01
CA LYS A 43 11.85 21.39 -22.86
C LYS A 43 11.50 20.47 -24.03
N ILE A 44 12.48 19.70 -24.50
CA ILE A 44 12.37 18.79 -25.64
C ILE A 44 13.05 17.48 -25.25
N ARG A 45 12.38 16.35 -25.53
CA ARG A 45 12.95 15.02 -25.31
C ARG A 45 14.09 14.73 -26.27
N LEU A 46 15.07 13.97 -25.81
CA LEU A 46 16.00 13.31 -26.72
C LEU A 46 15.28 12.16 -27.44
N PRO A 47 15.42 12.03 -28.77
CA PRO A 47 14.64 11.07 -29.56
C PRO A 47 14.97 9.61 -29.28
N ASN A 48 16.16 9.33 -28.75
CA ASN A 48 16.67 7.97 -28.51
C ASN A 48 16.49 7.51 -27.04
N GLN A 49 15.65 8.19 -26.26
CA GLN A 49 15.41 7.86 -24.86
C GLN A 49 13.93 7.73 -24.55
N LEU A 50 13.60 6.85 -23.61
CA LEU A 50 12.26 6.73 -23.04
C LEU A 50 12.13 7.63 -21.82
N TYR A 51 11.10 8.48 -21.82
CA TYR A 51 10.76 9.32 -20.67
C TYR A 51 9.60 8.68 -19.93
N VAL A 52 9.86 8.20 -18.72
CA VAL A 52 8.91 7.42 -17.91
C VAL A 52 8.25 8.33 -16.89
N PHE A 53 6.92 8.45 -16.96
CA PHE A 53 6.07 9.06 -15.93
C PHE A 53 5.96 8.08 -14.77
N CYS A 54 6.55 8.39 -13.62
CA CYS A 54 6.51 7.52 -12.44
C CYS A 54 5.71 8.17 -11.31
N LEU A 55 4.64 7.50 -10.88
CA LEU A 55 3.82 7.97 -9.77
C LEU A 55 3.18 6.78 -9.05
N ASP A 56 3.43 6.68 -7.75
CA ASP A 56 2.77 5.72 -6.86
C ASP A 56 1.65 6.35 -6.01
N GLU A 57 1.43 7.66 -6.11
CA GLU A 57 0.34 8.39 -5.45
C GLU A 57 -0.90 8.55 -6.36
N PRO A 58 -2.10 8.80 -5.80
CA PRO A 58 -3.29 8.99 -6.60
C PRO A 58 -3.22 10.32 -7.38
N PRO A 59 -3.98 10.47 -8.48
CA PRO A 59 -3.87 11.61 -9.38
C PRO A 59 -4.08 12.98 -8.71
N HIS A 60 -4.78 13.02 -7.58
CA HIS A 60 -4.94 14.22 -6.75
C HIS A 60 -3.60 14.84 -6.30
N TYR A 61 -2.54 14.04 -6.21
CA TYR A 61 -1.20 14.47 -5.80
C TYR A 61 -0.26 14.75 -6.98
N THR A 62 -0.80 14.88 -8.19
CA THR A 62 -0.07 15.44 -9.34
C THR A 62 -0.07 16.98 -9.32
N PHE A 63 -0.90 17.60 -8.47
CA PHE A 63 -0.99 19.04 -8.28
C PHE A 63 -1.01 19.80 -9.62
N GLU A 64 -0.10 20.76 -9.79
CA GLU A 64 -0.01 21.62 -10.96
C GLU A 64 0.98 21.11 -12.01
N PHE A 65 1.49 19.88 -11.86
CA PHE A 65 2.51 19.32 -12.73
C PHE A 65 2.15 19.42 -14.22
N PHE A 66 0.90 19.13 -14.56
CA PHE A 66 0.43 19.13 -15.94
C PHE A 66 0.08 20.52 -16.49
N LYS A 67 0.25 21.61 -15.72
CA LYS A 67 0.10 22.97 -16.27
C LYS A 67 1.23 23.32 -17.22
N ASP A 68 2.45 22.90 -16.88
CA ASP A 68 3.68 23.31 -17.59
C ASP A 68 4.29 22.20 -18.45
N VAL A 69 3.71 21.00 -18.44
CA VAL A 69 4.21 19.82 -19.15
C VAL A 69 3.21 19.40 -20.23
N SER A 70 3.71 19.24 -21.46
CA SER A 70 2.88 18.78 -22.58
C SER A 70 2.31 17.38 -22.31
N ARG A 71 1.07 17.13 -22.77
CA ARG A 71 0.37 15.85 -22.56
C ARG A 71 1.08 14.65 -23.21
N ASP A 72 1.87 14.90 -24.25
CA ASP A 72 2.65 13.92 -25.01
C ASP A 72 4.13 13.90 -24.62
N PHE A 73 4.47 14.52 -23.48
CA PHE A 73 5.86 14.58 -23.03
C PHE A 73 6.37 13.19 -22.62
N PHE A 74 5.61 12.39 -21.89
CA PHE A 74 6.06 11.06 -21.44
C PHE A 74 5.72 9.97 -22.47
N ASN A 75 6.64 9.02 -22.62
CA ASN A 75 6.49 7.88 -23.51
C ASN A 75 5.80 6.69 -22.83
N ILE A 76 6.10 6.51 -21.55
CA ILE A 76 5.77 5.32 -20.79
C ILE A 76 5.24 5.77 -19.43
N SER A 77 4.23 5.07 -18.95
CA SER A 77 3.68 5.22 -17.61
C SER A 77 4.14 4.09 -16.70
N MET A 78 4.57 4.44 -15.49
CA MET A 78 4.93 3.51 -14.43
C MET A 78 4.15 3.88 -13.16
N THR A 79 3.02 3.21 -12.93
CA THR A 79 2.09 3.56 -11.85
C THR A 79 1.46 2.32 -11.20
N TYR A 80 0.73 2.51 -10.11
CA TYR A 80 -0.05 1.44 -9.47
C TYR A 80 -1.24 0.96 -10.30
N ARG A 81 -1.59 1.62 -11.41
CA ARG A 81 -2.75 1.20 -12.22
C ARG A 81 -2.38 0.04 -13.14
N LEU A 82 -3.28 -0.92 -13.27
CA LEU A 82 -3.10 -2.06 -14.18
C LEU A 82 -3.10 -1.70 -15.67
N ASP A 83 -3.48 -0.48 -16.03
CA ASP A 83 -3.44 0.04 -17.39
C ASP A 83 -2.23 0.95 -17.66
N SER A 84 -1.22 0.96 -16.78
CA SER A 84 0.07 1.57 -17.10
C SER A 84 0.99 0.61 -17.86
N ASP A 85 1.89 1.17 -18.66
CA ASP A 85 2.86 0.42 -19.47
C ASP A 85 3.77 -0.46 -18.60
N ILE A 86 4.16 0.07 -17.44
CA ILE A 86 4.88 -0.65 -16.39
C ILE A 86 4.01 -0.64 -15.14
N TYR A 87 3.56 -1.81 -14.71
CA TYR A 87 2.79 -1.96 -13.48
C TYR A 87 3.69 -1.84 -12.25
N TYR A 88 3.43 -0.84 -11.40
CA TYR A 88 4.22 -0.51 -10.22
C TYR A 88 3.34 -0.44 -8.95
N PRO A 89 2.88 -1.61 -8.43
CA PRO A 89 2.10 -1.68 -7.21
C PRO A 89 2.94 -1.56 -5.93
N TYR A 90 2.29 -1.31 -4.80
CA TYR A 90 2.94 -1.34 -3.49
C TYR A 90 3.33 -2.75 -3.04
N ASP A 91 2.48 -3.73 -3.34
CA ASP A 91 2.68 -5.16 -3.04
C ASP A 91 1.76 -5.99 -3.94
N THR A 92 1.93 -7.31 -3.98
CA THR A 92 1.03 -8.20 -4.74
C THR A 92 0.92 -9.58 -4.09
N PHE A 93 -0.25 -10.21 -4.22
CA PHE A 93 -0.36 -11.64 -3.96
C PHE A 93 0.22 -12.43 -5.13
N VAL A 94 0.96 -13.49 -4.81
CA VAL A 94 1.41 -14.50 -5.76
C VAL A 94 0.76 -15.84 -5.40
N PRO A 95 0.10 -16.53 -6.35
CA PRO A 95 -0.46 -17.85 -6.11
C PRO A 95 0.62 -18.85 -5.68
N CYS A 96 0.37 -19.57 -4.60
CA CYS A 96 1.25 -20.63 -4.16
C CYS A 96 0.91 -21.95 -4.88
N ASN A 97 1.78 -22.38 -5.81
CA ASN A 97 1.59 -23.62 -6.60
C ASN A 97 2.39 -24.81 -6.03
N GLY A 98 2.66 -24.82 -4.72
CA GLY A 98 3.27 -25.96 -4.01
C GLY A 98 4.77 -25.83 -3.70
N GLU A 99 5.51 -25.00 -4.43
CA GLU A 99 6.95 -24.75 -4.22
C GLU A 99 7.21 -23.38 -3.58
N CYS A 100 6.46 -23.08 -2.53
CA CYS A 100 6.53 -21.82 -1.81
C CYS A 100 7.53 -21.97 -0.67
N GLN A 101 8.46 -21.02 -0.52
CA GLN A 101 9.41 -21.11 0.60
C GLN A 101 8.63 -21.02 1.92
N LEU A 102 8.88 -21.98 2.81
CA LEU A 102 8.15 -22.16 4.07
C LEU A 102 8.27 -20.95 5.01
N ASP A 103 9.27 -20.09 4.78
CA ASP A 103 9.57 -18.91 5.59
C ASP A 103 8.64 -17.71 5.29
N GLU A 104 7.68 -17.86 4.38
CA GLU A 104 6.80 -16.79 3.88
C GLU A 104 5.31 -16.94 4.27
N TYR A 105 4.94 -17.89 5.15
CA TYR A 105 3.56 -18.03 5.62
C TYR A 105 3.45 -18.36 7.11
N TRP A 106 2.40 -17.84 7.74
CA TRP A 106 2.05 -18.16 9.13
C TRP A 106 1.37 -19.52 9.22
N THR A 107 1.84 -20.39 10.11
CA THR A 107 1.15 -21.65 10.43
C THR A 107 -0.17 -21.38 11.13
N GLU A 108 -1.13 -22.32 11.07
CA GLU A 108 -2.41 -22.18 11.78
C GLU A 108 -2.19 -21.94 13.29
N LYS A 109 -1.18 -22.58 13.88
CA LYS A 109 -0.82 -22.39 15.29
C LYS A 109 -0.35 -20.96 15.56
N GLU A 110 0.54 -20.42 14.73
CA GLU A 110 1.03 -19.05 14.90
C GLU A 110 -0.08 -18.02 14.71
N VAL A 111 -0.96 -18.24 13.73
CA VAL A 111 -2.16 -17.40 13.55
C VAL A 111 -3.00 -17.40 14.82
N MET A 112 -3.34 -18.58 15.35
CA MET A 112 -4.12 -18.72 16.58
C MET A 112 -3.46 -18.03 17.77
N GLU A 113 -2.15 -18.22 17.97
CA GLU A 113 -1.39 -17.59 19.05
C GLU A 113 -1.34 -16.07 18.92
N ASN A 114 -1.18 -15.55 17.70
CA ASN A 114 -1.20 -14.11 17.42
C ASN A 114 -2.58 -13.51 17.75
N VAL A 115 -3.66 -14.13 17.24
CA VAL A 115 -5.03 -13.64 17.48
C VAL A 115 -5.38 -13.58 18.96
N ILE A 116 -4.95 -14.56 19.76
CA ILE A 116 -5.21 -14.58 21.21
C ILE A 116 -4.52 -13.43 21.94
N ARG A 117 -3.34 -13.00 21.48
CA ARG A 117 -2.57 -11.92 22.11
C ARG A 117 -3.11 -10.52 21.81
N LYS A 118 -3.90 -10.35 20.75
CA LYS A 118 -4.47 -9.06 20.37
C LYS A 118 -5.45 -8.55 21.42
N THR A 119 -5.18 -7.36 21.94
CA THR A 119 -6.01 -6.68 22.97
C THR A 119 -6.63 -5.38 22.47
N GLY A 120 -5.97 -4.71 21.51
CA GLY A 120 -6.48 -3.49 20.89
C GLY A 120 -7.59 -3.80 19.88
N LEU A 121 -8.64 -2.97 19.84
CA LEU A 121 -9.74 -3.14 18.89
C LEU A 121 -9.30 -2.70 17.49
N ALA A 122 -9.11 -1.41 17.29
CA ALA A 122 -8.75 -0.85 16.00
C ALA A 122 -7.66 0.21 16.14
N MET A 123 -6.79 0.32 15.14
CA MET A 123 -5.76 1.35 15.07
C MET A 123 -5.67 2.01 13.70
N GLN A 124 -5.05 3.19 13.66
CA GLN A 124 -4.68 3.86 12.42
C GLN A 124 -3.41 4.69 12.60
N VAL A 125 -2.54 4.71 11.59
CA VAL A 125 -1.37 5.59 11.56
C VAL A 125 -1.41 6.43 10.30
N ASN A 126 -1.45 7.76 10.45
CA ASN A 126 -1.56 8.68 9.31
C ASN A 126 -0.68 9.93 9.49
N SER A 127 -0.07 10.34 8.39
CA SER A 127 0.74 11.56 8.28
C SER A 127 0.12 12.66 7.40
N ASP A 128 -0.89 12.31 6.60
CA ASP A 128 -1.68 13.24 5.78
C ASP A 128 -3.08 13.39 6.38
N CYS A 129 -3.41 14.63 6.76
CA CYS A 129 -4.48 14.95 7.72
C CYS A 129 -5.66 15.70 7.10
N ASP A 130 -5.57 16.06 5.83
CA ASP A 130 -6.70 16.59 5.05
C ASP A 130 -6.65 15.95 3.67
N THR A 131 -7.43 14.89 3.49
CA THR A 131 -7.29 14.03 2.32
C THR A 131 -8.52 14.10 1.41
N PRO A 132 -8.36 13.90 0.08
CA PRO A 132 -9.48 13.82 -0.84
C PRO A 132 -10.56 12.80 -0.45
N SER A 133 -10.16 11.69 0.16
CA SER A 133 -11.08 10.64 0.63
C SER A 133 -11.94 11.05 1.84
N LYS A 134 -11.60 12.13 2.54
CA LYS A 134 -12.22 12.53 3.81
C LYS A 134 -12.21 11.44 4.89
N ARG A 135 -11.19 10.56 4.85
CA ARG A 135 -11.01 9.45 5.79
C ARG A 135 -10.97 9.92 7.24
N GLU A 136 -10.43 11.12 7.48
CA GLU A 136 -10.36 11.73 8.81
C GLU A 136 -11.75 11.96 9.39
N THR A 137 -12.71 12.42 8.58
CA THR A 137 -14.10 12.63 9.01
C THR A 137 -14.75 11.32 9.42
N LEU A 138 -14.59 10.27 8.61
CA LEU A 138 -15.12 8.94 8.89
C LEU A 138 -14.55 8.36 10.20
N VAL A 139 -13.24 8.50 10.41
CA VAL A 139 -12.56 8.04 11.62
C VAL A 139 -13.09 8.79 12.85
N GLN A 140 -13.32 10.09 12.78
CA GLN A 140 -13.89 10.85 13.91
C GLN A 140 -15.29 10.38 14.26
N GLU A 141 -16.14 10.08 13.28
CA GLU A 141 -17.48 9.52 13.56
C GLU A 141 -17.39 8.12 14.17
N LEU A 142 -16.54 7.25 13.64
CA LEU A 142 -16.36 5.89 14.16
C LEU A 142 -15.80 5.89 15.59
N ARG A 143 -14.94 6.85 15.94
CA ARG A 143 -14.37 7.01 17.30
C ARG A 143 -15.41 7.35 18.37
N LYS A 144 -16.57 7.87 17.99
CA LYS A 144 -17.69 8.08 18.93
C LYS A 144 -18.34 6.76 19.34
N LEU A 145 -18.16 5.70 18.55
CA LEU A 145 -18.83 4.41 18.72
C LEU A 145 -17.89 3.34 19.27
N ILE A 146 -16.61 3.36 18.88
CA ILE A 146 -15.61 2.36 19.27
C ILE A 146 -14.25 2.98 19.62
N LYS A 147 -13.46 2.25 20.41
CA LYS A 147 -12.08 2.63 20.70
C LYS A 147 -11.22 2.44 19.44
N ILE A 148 -10.60 3.54 19.01
CA ILE A 148 -9.60 3.53 17.94
C ILE A 148 -8.36 4.25 18.46
N ASP A 149 -7.24 3.54 18.44
CA ASP A 149 -5.93 4.08 18.79
C ASP A 149 -5.30 4.72 17.54
N LEU A 150 -5.11 6.04 17.58
CA LEU A 150 -4.62 6.83 16.46
C LEU A 150 -3.18 7.28 16.69
N TYR A 151 -2.35 7.17 15.65
CA TYR A 151 -0.95 7.56 15.67
C TYR A 151 -0.54 8.36 14.42
N GLY A 152 0.65 8.95 14.51
CA GLY A 152 1.30 9.70 13.43
C GLY A 152 1.06 11.19 13.48
N LYS A 153 1.54 11.91 12.44
CA LYS A 153 1.59 13.38 12.44
C LYS A 153 0.23 14.06 12.61
N CYS A 154 -0.86 13.36 12.31
CA CYS A 154 -2.21 13.88 12.49
C CYS A 154 -2.70 13.88 13.95
N VAL A 155 -1.92 13.30 14.88
CA VAL A 155 -2.27 13.23 16.30
C VAL A 155 -1.10 13.75 17.14
N ARG A 156 -1.34 14.88 17.82
CA ARG A 156 -0.32 15.52 18.65
C ARG A 156 0.12 14.60 19.79
N GLY A 157 1.43 14.30 19.85
CA GLY A 157 2.03 13.52 20.93
C GLY A 157 1.89 11.99 20.79
N ALA A 158 1.30 11.49 19.69
CA ALA A 158 1.13 10.07 19.43
C ALA A 158 2.03 9.59 18.27
N ASN A 159 3.32 9.91 18.35
CA ASN A 159 4.27 9.49 17.32
C ASN A 159 4.53 7.98 17.45
N CYS A 160 4.10 7.22 16.44
CA CYS A 160 4.38 5.78 16.30
C CYS A 160 4.91 5.50 14.89
N ASP A 161 5.65 6.45 14.33
CA ASP A 161 6.15 6.42 12.95
C ASP A 161 7.47 5.62 12.83
N PHE A 162 7.99 5.12 13.96
CA PHE A 162 9.17 4.27 14.02
C PHE A 162 8.80 2.80 13.94
N GLU A 163 9.59 2.03 13.19
CA GLU A 163 9.37 0.61 12.87
C GLU A 163 9.00 -0.24 14.09
N TYR A 164 9.69 -0.05 15.22
CA TYR A 164 9.41 -0.82 16.44
C TYR A 164 8.02 -0.54 17.03
N CYS A 165 7.62 0.73 17.15
CA CYS A 165 6.31 1.08 17.68
C CYS A 165 5.22 0.60 16.71
N TYR A 166 5.40 0.89 15.42
CA TYR A 166 4.44 0.57 14.38
C TYR A 166 4.12 -0.93 14.33
N ASN A 167 5.15 -1.78 14.25
CA ASN A 167 4.98 -3.23 14.18
C ASN A 167 4.33 -3.79 15.47
N ARG A 168 4.74 -3.29 16.63
CA ARG A 168 4.12 -3.68 17.91
C ARG A 168 2.62 -3.37 17.92
N GLU A 169 2.23 -2.18 17.47
CA GLU A 169 0.80 -1.83 17.46
C GLU A 169 0.01 -2.67 16.45
N LEU A 170 0.57 -2.94 15.26
CA LEU A 170 -0.06 -3.84 14.27
C LEU A 170 -0.29 -5.24 14.84
N GLU A 171 0.67 -5.77 15.58
CA GLU A 171 0.55 -7.09 16.22
C GLU A 171 -0.47 -7.09 17.37
N ASN A 172 -0.63 -5.97 18.08
CA ASN A 172 -1.51 -5.86 19.25
C ASN A 172 -3.00 -5.58 18.91
N HIS A 173 -3.30 -5.11 17.70
CA HIS A 173 -4.66 -4.72 17.30
C HIS A 173 -5.33 -5.76 16.39
N MET A 174 -6.66 -5.84 16.47
CA MET A 174 -7.49 -6.68 15.60
C MET A 174 -7.72 -6.05 14.23
N PHE A 175 -7.92 -4.74 14.19
CA PHE A 175 -8.26 -4.03 12.95
C PHE A 175 -7.28 -2.90 12.66
N TYR A 176 -6.82 -2.83 11.41
CA TYR A 176 -6.10 -1.66 10.90
C TYR A 176 -7.03 -0.88 9.98
N LEU A 177 -7.31 0.38 10.29
CA LEU A 177 -8.12 1.24 9.42
C LEU A 177 -7.27 1.68 8.22
N ALA A 178 -7.18 0.80 7.22
CA ALA A 178 -6.47 0.94 5.96
C ALA A 178 -7.15 1.92 4.99
N PHE A 179 -7.49 3.11 5.49
CA PHE A 179 -8.17 4.14 4.73
C PHE A 179 -7.17 4.93 3.89
N GLU A 180 -7.25 4.79 2.58
CA GLU A 180 -6.42 5.54 1.65
C GLU A 180 -6.74 7.02 1.63
N ASN A 181 -5.74 7.84 1.30
CA ASN A 181 -5.89 9.29 1.17
C ASN A 181 -6.80 9.69 -0.01
N ALA A 182 -7.00 8.83 -1.01
CA ALA A 182 -8.00 9.00 -2.05
C ALA A 182 -8.64 7.66 -2.43
N VAL A 183 -9.91 7.68 -2.83
CA VAL A 183 -10.61 6.50 -3.36
C VAL A 183 -10.43 6.48 -4.88
N CYS A 184 -9.41 5.77 -5.36
CA CYS A 184 -9.07 5.67 -6.77
C CYS A 184 -9.03 4.22 -7.26
N LYS A 185 -9.38 3.98 -8.52
CA LYS A 185 -9.38 2.64 -9.13
C LYS A 185 -8.00 1.98 -8.98
N GLY A 186 -7.94 0.85 -8.28
CA GLY A 186 -6.72 0.08 -8.07
C GLY A 186 -5.71 0.69 -7.11
N TYR A 187 -6.02 1.80 -6.41
CA TYR A 187 -5.10 2.42 -5.46
C TYR A 187 -5.14 1.69 -4.11
N VAL A 188 -4.16 0.80 -3.89
CA VAL A 188 -4.00 -0.03 -2.69
C VAL A 188 -2.55 0.04 -2.26
N THR A 189 -2.29 0.57 -1.06
CA THR A 189 -0.94 0.89 -0.57
C THR A 189 -0.50 0.00 0.58
N GLU A 190 0.64 0.30 1.20
CA GLU A 190 1.15 -0.39 2.38
C GLU A 190 0.13 -0.53 3.51
N LYS A 191 -0.83 0.40 3.60
CA LYS A 191 -1.90 0.39 4.59
C LYS A 191 -2.70 -0.90 4.57
N PHE A 192 -3.09 -1.34 3.37
CA PHE A 192 -3.77 -2.61 3.19
C PHE A 192 -2.79 -3.77 3.42
N TRP A 193 -1.60 -3.68 2.84
CA TRP A 193 -0.55 -4.73 2.87
C TRP A 193 0.02 -5.03 4.27
N ASN A 194 -0.30 -4.21 5.27
CA ASN A 194 -0.08 -4.54 6.68
C ASN A 194 -0.77 -5.84 7.13
N LEU A 195 -1.70 -6.40 6.34
CA LEU A 195 -2.31 -7.71 6.64
C LEU A 195 -1.26 -8.83 6.87
N LYS A 196 -0.02 -8.67 6.39
CA LYS A 196 1.11 -9.57 6.68
C LYS A 196 1.43 -9.71 8.17
N HIS A 197 1.02 -8.75 8.98
CA HIS A 197 1.14 -8.75 10.44
C HIS A 197 -0.06 -9.41 11.14
N LEU A 198 -0.87 -10.18 10.40
CA LEU A 198 -2.08 -10.84 10.89
C LEU A 198 -3.03 -9.84 11.56
N ILE A 199 -3.30 -8.73 10.87
CA ILE A 199 -4.24 -7.69 11.30
C ILE A 199 -5.24 -7.47 10.18
N VAL A 200 -6.53 -7.46 10.50
CA VAL A 200 -7.59 -7.39 9.49
C VAL A 200 -7.71 -5.95 8.98
N PRO A 201 -7.49 -5.69 7.68
CA PRO A 201 -7.69 -4.36 7.11
C PRO A 201 -9.17 -4.00 7.07
N VAL A 202 -9.49 -2.77 7.47
CA VAL A 202 -10.78 -2.12 7.22
C VAL A 202 -10.55 -1.04 6.17
N VAL A 203 -11.18 -1.17 5.00
CA VAL A 203 -10.94 -0.31 3.83
C VAL A 203 -12.17 0.56 3.54
N LEU A 204 -11.99 1.66 2.82
CA LEU A 204 -13.10 2.58 2.51
C LEU A 204 -14.11 2.00 1.52
N THR A 205 -13.64 1.22 0.54
CA THR A 205 -14.45 0.88 -0.63
C THR A 205 -14.05 -0.47 -1.22
N ARG A 206 -14.99 -1.40 -1.32
CA ARG A 206 -14.76 -2.76 -1.87
C ARG A 206 -14.28 -2.74 -3.31
N ARG A 207 -14.94 -1.97 -4.18
CA ARG A 207 -14.65 -1.94 -5.65
C ARG A 207 -13.22 -1.52 -6.03
N VAL A 208 -12.46 -0.93 -5.11
CA VAL A 208 -11.04 -0.60 -5.35
C VAL A 208 -10.21 -1.90 -5.51
N PHE A 209 -10.69 -2.99 -4.91
CA PHE A 209 -10.01 -4.28 -4.83
C PHE A 209 -10.38 -5.27 -5.94
N ASP A 210 -11.34 -4.97 -6.82
CA ASP A 210 -11.88 -5.89 -7.84
C ASP A 210 -10.82 -6.60 -8.70
N LYS A 211 -9.67 -5.95 -8.90
CA LYS A 211 -8.58 -6.47 -9.74
C LYS A 211 -7.45 -7.13 -8.98
N TRP A 212 -7.45 -7.04 -7.66
CA TRP A 212 -6.39 -7.56 -6.80
C TRP A 212 -6.57 -9.03 -6.44
N LYS A 213 -7.71 -9.64 -6.83
CA LYS A 213 -8.05 -11.05 -6.56
C LYS A 213 -7.90 -11.44 -5.09
N VAL A 214 -8.04 -10.47 -4.20
CA VAL A 214 -8.02 -10.68 -2.76
C VAL A 214 -9.34 -11.35 -2.36
N PRO A 215 -9.32 -12.45 -1.60
CA PRO A 215 -10.54 -13.08 -1.10
C PRO A 215 -11.39 -12.09 -0.30
N ASP A 216 -12.72 -12.18 -0.40
CA ASP A 216 -13.59 -11.27 0.34
C ASP A 216 -13.43 -11.41 1.87
N SER A 217 -13.05 -12.60 2.30
CA SER A 217 -12.72 -12.92 3.68
C SER A 217 -11.39 -12.34 4.14
N ALA A 218 -10.64 -11.56 3.36
CA ALA A 218 -9.35 -11.02 3.81
C ALA A 218 -9.46 -9.64 4.47
N TYR A 219 -10.57 -8.92 4.26
CA TYR A 219 -10.74 -7.54 4.71
C TYR A 219 -12.22 -7.17 4.83
N ILE A 220 -12.46 -6.08 5.54
CA ILE A 220 -13.79 -5.50 5.76
C ILE A 220 -13.86 -4.19 4.99
N ALA A 221 -14.91 -3.96 4.20
CA ALA A 221 -15.10 -2.69 3.52
C ALA A 221 -16.22 -1.87 4.18
N VAL A 222 -16.00 -0.57 4.35
CA VAL A 222 -16.97 0.35 4.99
C VAL A 222 -18.27 0.41 4.18
N ASP A 223 -18.18 0.36 2.85
CA ASP A 223 -19.33 0.40 1.94
C ASP A 223 -20.12 -0.91 1.86
N ASP A 224 -19.69 -1.97 2.56
CA ASP A 224 -20.49 -3.18 2.77
C ASP A 224 -21.62 -2.96 3.82
N PHE A 225 -21.57 -1.86 4.58
CA PHE A 225 -22.51 -1.55 5.66
C PHE A 225 -23.42 -0.37 5.29
N LYS A 226 -24.66 -0.37 5.81
CA LYS A 226 -25.62 0.72 5.50
C LYS A 226 -25.23 2.04 6.16
N ASN A 227 -24.53 1.98 7.28
CA ASN A 227 -24.09 3.13 8.05
C ASN A 227 -22.92 2.78 8.98
N ILE A 228 -22.32 3.80 9.57
CA ILE A 228 -21.13 3.67 10.43
C ILE A 228 -21.42 2.90 11.74
N THR A 229 -22.66 2.91 12.22
CA THR A 229 -23.06 2.16 13.41
C THR A 229 -23.06 0.66 13.15
N GLU A 230 -23.57 0.21 11.99
CA GLU A 230 -23.50 -1.20 11.61
C GLU A 230 -22.05 -1.68 11.49
N LEU A 231 -21.14 -0.86 10.93
CA LEU A 231 -19.71 -1.18 10.90
C LEU A 231 -19.14 -1.29 12.33
N ALA A 232 -19.43 -0.33 13.20
CA ALA A 232 -18.97 -0.31 14.59
C ALA A 232 -19.43 -1.57 15.36
N ASP A 233 -20.71 -1.90 15.24
CA ASP A 233 -21.31 -3.08 15.87
C ASP A 233 -20.67 -4.38 15.33
N TYR A 234 -20.36 -4.42 14.03
CA TYR A 234 -19.67 -5.57 13.43
C TYR A 234 -18.25 -5.75 13.96
N LEU A 235 -17.47 -4.68 14.09
CA LEU A 235 -16.13 -4.74 14.67
C LEU A 235 -16.15 -5.17 16.15
N LEU A 236 -17.13 -4.69 16.93
CA LEU A 236 -17.34 -5.13 18.32
C LEU A 236 -17.80 -6.59 18.42
N TYR A 237 -18.63 -7.04 17.48
CA TYR A 237 -19.03 -8.45 17.39
C TYR A 237 -17.82 -9.35 17.18
N LEU A 238 -16.96 -9.03 16.21
CA LEU A 238 -15.74 -9.79 15.94
C LEU A 238 -14.75 -9.76 17.11
N GLN A 239 -14.67 -8.65 17.84
CA GLN A 239 -13.85 -8.56 19.06
C GLN A 239 -14.28 -9.59 20.11
N ARG A 240 -15.60 -9.77 20.28
CA ARG A 240 -16.20 -10.72 21.25
C ARG A 240 -16.23 -12.15 20.72
N ASN A 241 -16.25 -12.32 19.39
CA ASN A 241 -16.33 -13.61 18.73
C ASN A 241 -15.05 -13.91 17.93
N ARG A 242 -14.04 -14.43 18.63
CA ARG A 242 -12.74 -14.76 18.03
C ARG A 242 -12.82 -15.82 16.94
N THR A 243 -13.79 -16.74 17.02
CA THR A 243 -14.02 -17.75 15.97
C THR A 243 -14.41 -17.11 14.64
N GLU A 244 -15.24 -16.07 14.67
CA GLU A 244 -15.61 -15.32 13.46
C GLU A 244 -14.47 -14.42 12.99
N TYR A 245 -13.76 -13.76 13.90
CA TYR A 245 -12.57 -12.98 13.55
C TYR A 245 -11.52 -13.84 12.83
N LEU A 246 -11.28 -15.07 13.31
CA LEU A 246 -10.33 -16.01 12.69
C LEU A 246 -10.67 -16.38 11.24
N LYS A 247 -11.91 -16.19 10.79
CA LYS A 247 -12.23 -16.38 9.36
C LYS A 247 -11.51 -15.37 8.47
N TYR A 248 -11.13 -14.20 9.02
CA TYR A 248 -10.39 -13.19 8.29
C TYR A 248 -8.89 -13.47 8.16
N GLU A 249 -8.33 -14.21 9.11
CA GLU A 249 -6.90 -14.56 9.15
C GLU A 249 -6.57 -15.85 8.38
N LYS A 250 -7.58 -16.49 7.75
CA LYS A 250 -7.42 -17.71 6.94
C LYS A 250 -6.92 -17.45 5.52
N LEU A 251 -6.03 -16.47 5.36
CA LEU A 251 -5.30 -16.18 4.11
C LEU A 251 -4.17 -17.20 3.83
N THR A 252 -4.16 -18.34 4.52
CA THR A 252 -3.08 -19.34 4.64
C THR A 252 -2.65 -20.04 3.34
N LYS A 253 -3.02 -19.52 2.16
CA LYS A 253 -2.61 -20.04 0.84
C LYS A 253 -2.13 -18.97 -0.15
N LEU A 254 -2.07 -17.69 0.24
CA LEU A 254 -1.55 -16.62 -0.61
C LEU A 254 -0.27 -16.06 -0.01
N ILE A 255 0.79 -16.00 -0.81
CA ILE A 255 2.06 -15.37 -0.44
C ILE A 255 2.00 -13.91 -0.84
N LEU A 256 2.43 -13.04 0.06
CA LEU A 256 2.71 -11.65 -0.26
C LEU A 256 4.10 -11.57 -0.87
N SER A 257 4.15 -11.30 -2.17
CA SER A 257 5.42 -11.02 -2.84
C SER A 257 5.64 -9.52 -2.78
N SER A 258 6.59 -9.11 -1.92
CA SER A 258 6.97 -7.70 -1.84
C SER A 258 7.32 -7.19 -3.24
N ALA A 259 6.62 -6.17 -3.72
CA ALA A 259 6.95 -5.53 -4.98
C ALA A 259 8.38 -4.94 -4.88
N MET A 260 9.34 -5.64 -5.48
CA MET A 260 10.78 -5.57 -5.21
C MET A 260 11.43 -4.20 -5.52
N PHE A 261 10.71 -3.28 -6.17
CA PHE A 261 11.26 -2.00 -6.61
C PHE A 261 11.41 -0.94 -5.50
N ARG A 262 10.84 -1.13 -4.30
CA ARG A 262 11.06 -0.19 -3.19
C ARG A 262 12.41 -0.35 -2.47
N ALA A 263 13.13 -1.46 -2.69
CA ALA A 263 14.52 -1.57 -2.22
C ALA A 263 15.46 -0.56 -2.93
N TYR A 264 15.05 -0.01 -4.08
CA TYR A 264 15.86 0.88 -4.91
C TYR A 264 15.43 2.36 -4.85
N THR A 265 14.39 2.71 -4.09
CA THR A 265 13.78 4.06 -4.11
C THR A 265 13.48 4.63 -2.71
N LYS A 266 14.34 4.36 -1.71
CA LYS A 266 14.50 5.33 -0.60
C LYS A 266 15.15 6.59 -1.18
N PHE A 267 14.35 7.42 -1.83
CA PHE A 267 14.67 8.83 -1.98
C PHE A 267 14.73 9.39 -0.56
N SER A 268 15.94 9.59 -0.06
CA SER A 268 16.18 10.41 1.13
C SER A 268 15.57 11.78 0.86
N MET A 269 14.47 12.08 1.56
CA MET A 269 14.00 13.46 1.77
C MET A 269 15.07 14.25 2.53
#